data_AF-A0A0C2HAZ4-F1
#
_entry.id   AF-A0A0C2HAZ4-F1
#
_cell.length_a   1.000
_cell.length_b   1.000
_cell.length_c   1.000
_cell.angle_alpha   90.00
_cell.angle_beta   90.00
_cell.angle_gamma   90.00
#
_symmetry.space_group_name_H-M   'P 1'
#
loop_
_entity.id
_entity.type
_entity.pdbx_description
1 polymer ?
#
loop_
_entity_poly.entity_id
_entity_poly.type
_entity_poly.pdbx_seq_one_letter_code
_entity_poly.pdbx_strand_id
1 'polypeptide(L)'
;DSVTIPLFQKPSFVVVDAKTNVAKDKKRSFGRHEKKYVLLPYHQQLSVYLDKQFEHIKHGLVVAVLVHENRPALRNYIHALKKFVDAHGFRFPKNEHIRLIKLMYLVMVKKDQWHDVVHYAAKALEKLIKIFSKCYFTHENLVLEWEPVYDLYYGAAYGKLEDVDAGRIRTATFRLKRFYKPTESPKIWDRVRPRQANCFF
;
A
#
# COMPACT_ATOMS: atom_id res chain seq x y z
N ASP A 1 -26.72 48.84 37.51
CA ASP A 1 -25.89 47.64 37.30
C ASP A 1 -25.39 47.58 35.86
N SER A 2 -24.15 48.02 35.63
CA SER A 2 -23.52 48.02 34.31
C SER A 2 -22.98 46.62 33.97
N VAL A 3 -23.62 45.97 33.00
CA VAL A 3 -23.23 44.66 32.46
C VAL A 3 -21.93 44.81 31.68
N THR A 4 -20.81 44.37 32.27
CA THR A 4 -19.53 44.20 31.57
C THR A 4 -19.62 43.00 30.62
N ILE A 5 -19.65 43.30 29.31
CA ILE A 5 -19.56 42.29 28.24
C ILE A 5 -18.13 41.73 28.25
N PRO A 6 -17.92 40.39 28.32
CA PRO A 6 -16.59 39.82 28.28
C PRO A 6 -15.95 40.11 26.91
N LEU A 7 -14.78 40.75 26.93
CA LEU A 7 -13.96 41.02 25.77
C LEU A 7 -13.73 39.72 24.99
N PHE A 8 -14.25 39.64 23.77
CA PHE A 8 -13.92 38.59 22.81
C PHE A 8 -12.38 38.55 22.66
N GLN A 9 -11.77 37.51 23.20
CA GLN A 9 -10.33 37.29 23.11
C GLN A 9 -9.99 37.16 21.62
N LYS A 10 -9.22 38.12 21.08
CA LYS A 10 -8.83 38.11 19.66
C LYS A 10 -8.22 36.76 19.31
N PRO A 11 -8.58 36.13 18.18
CA PRO A 11 -7.95 34.88 17.78
C PRO A 11 -6.44 35.13 17.66
N SER A 12 -5.65 34.36 18.42
CA SER A 12 -4.20 34.42 18.32
C SER A 12 -3.79 33.94 16.94
N PHE A 13 -3.39 34.86 16.07
CA PHE A 13 -2.87 34.50 14.76
C PHE A 13 -1.54 33.76 14.94
N VAL A 14 -1.52 32.49 14.56
CA VAL A 14 -0.28 31.71 14.52
C VAL A 14 0.32 31.86 13.13
N VAL A 15 1.45 32.56 13.05
CA VAL A 15 2.21 32.70 11.81
C VAL A 15 2.92 31.37 11.53
N VAL A 16 2.55 30.73 10.42
CA VAL A 16 3.17 29.47 9.98
C VAL A 16 4.26 29.79 8.97
N ASP A 17 5.50 29.47 9.33
CA ASP A 17 6.62 29.61 8.40
C ASP A 17 6.66 28.42 7.43
N ALA A 18 5.84 28.51 6.37
CA ALA A 18 5.69 27.45 5.39
C ALA A 18 7.02 27.11 4.69
N LYS A 19 7.91 28.08 4.50
CA LYS A 19 9.18 27.89 3.79
C LYS A 19 10.10 26.92 4.54
N THR A 20 10.22 27.08 5.85
CA THR A 20 11.03 26.18 6.69
C THR A 20 10.41 24.79 6.78
N ASN A 21 9.08 24.67 6.86
CA ASN A 21 8.39 23.38 6.86
C ASN A 21 8.54 22.61 5.54
N VAL A 22 8.45 23.29 4.38
CA VAL A 22 8.72 22.65 3.08
C VAL A 22 10.15 22.14 3.00
N ALA A 23 11.13 22.93 3.47
CA ALA A 23 12.54 22.51 3.46
C ALA A 23 12.76 21.26 4.32
N LYS A 24 12.10 21.18 5.50
CA LYS A 24 12.12 19.98 6.37
C LYS A 24 11.53 18.76 5.67
N ASP A 25 10.36 18.88 5.05
CA ASP A 25 9.72 17.74 4.35
C ASP A 25 10.52 17.30 3.11
N LYS A 26 11.15 18.22 2.40
CA LYS A 26 12.07 17.89 1.28
C LYS A 26 13.30 17.10 1.75
N LYS A 27 13.90 17.48 2.88
CA LYS A 27 15.06 16.76 3.46
C LYS A 27 14.73 15.29 3.80
N ARG A 28 13.48 15.00 4.14
CA ARG A 28 13.04 13.65 4.51
C ARG A 28 12.83 12.71 3.32
N SER A 29 12.97 13.20 2.08
CA SER A 29 12.86 12.39 0.85
C SER A 29 11.54 11.59 0.73
N PHE A 30 10.45 12.15 1.26
CA PHE A 30 9.14 11.52 1.18
C PHE A 30 8.72 11.32 -0.27
N GLY A 31 7.97 10.24 -0.52
CA GLY A 31 7.27 10.06 -1.78
C GLY A 31 6.17 11.10 -1.98
N ARG A 32 5.16 10.73 -2.77
CA ARG A 32 4.00 11.60 -3.03
C ARG A 32 3.12 11.71 -1.77
N HIS A 33 3.36 12.74 -0.97
CA HIS A 33 2.57 13.08 0.22
C HIS A 33 1.73 14.35 -0.03
N GLU A 34 0.72 14.57 0.81
CA GLU A 34 -0.13 15.75 0.69
C GLU A 34 0.61 17.02 1.18
N LYS A 35 0.67 18.04 0.33
CA LYS A 35 1.38 19.30 0.63
C LYS A 35 0.65 20.18 1.66
N LYS A 36 -0.63 19.89 1.93
CA LYS A 36 -1.49 20.70 2.81
C LYS A 36 -1.01 20.73 4.26
N TYR A 37 -0.30 19.69 4.72
CA TYR A 37 0.16 19.59 6.10
C TYR A 37 1.17 20.68 6.49
N VAL A 38 1.96 21.16 5.54
CA VAL A 38 3.00 22.19 5.74
C VAL A 38 2.42 23.51 6.23
N LEU A 39 1.16 23.79 5.87
CA LEU A 39 0.45 25.03 6.20
C LEU A 39 -0.17 25.00 7.60
N LEU A 40 -0.13 23.86 8.28
CA LEU A 40 -0.74 23.73 9.60
C LEU A 40 0.18 24.28 10.70
N PRO A 41 -0.35 25.03 11.67
CA PRO A 41 0.40 25.54 12.83
C PRO A 41 1.14 24.45 13.62
N TYR A 42 0.56 23.24 13.64
CA TYR A 42 1.09 22.09 14.37
C TYR A 42 1.79 21.07 13.45
N HIS A 43 2.29 21.50 12.28
CA HIS A 43 2.98 20.62 11.31
C HIS A 43 4.06 19.75 11.94
N GLN A 44 4.89 20.31 12.81
CA GLN A 44 6.00 19.58 13.41
C GLN A 44 5.52 18.45 14.34
N GLN A 45 4.52 18.73 15.18
CA GLN A 45 3.92 17.71 16.06
C GLN A 45 3.21 16.64 15.25
N LEU A 46 2.46 17.05 14.23
CA LEU A 46 1.78 16.14 13.31
C LEU A 46 2.78 15.24 12.57
N SER A 47 3.92 15.80 12.15
CA SER A 47 4.96 15.03 11.48
C SER A 47 5.50 13.92 12.37
N VAL A 48 5.85 14.24 13.62
CA VAL A 48 6.35 13.24 14.58
C VAL A 48 5.28 12.19 14.88
N TYR A 49 4.02 12.61 15.04
CA TYR A 49 2.92 11.69 15.28
C TYR A 49 2.72 10.71 14.13
N LEU A 50 2.73 11.20 12.88
CA LEU A 50 2.55 10.37 11.69
C LEU A 50 3.72 9.40 11.48
N ASP A 51 4.95 9.82 11.78
CA ASP A 51 6.13 8.94 11.73
C ASP A 51 5.97 7.79 12.74
N LYS A 52 5.61 8.10 13.99
CA LYS A 52 5.35 7.09 15.03
C LYS A 52 4.21 6.14 14.65
N GLN A 53 3.14 6.67 14.08
CA GLN A 53 2.01 5.86 13.63
C GLN A 53 2.43 4.89 12.51
N PHE A 54 3.22 5.36 11.55
CA PHE A 54 3.75 4.51 10.49
C PHE A 54 4.70 3.44 11.02
N GLU A 55 5.59 3.80 11.96
CA GLU A 55 6.45 2.82 12.63
C GLU A 55 5.65 1.76 13.36
N HIS A 56 4.59 2.14 14.09
CA HIS A 56 3.71 1.20 14.76
C HIS A 56 3.05 0.22 13.77
N ILE A 57 2.53 0.72 12.64
CA ILE A 57 1.95 -0.13 11.59
C ILE A 57 3.00 -1.09 11.02
N LYS A 58 4.21 -0.59 10.75
CA LYS A 58 5.32 -1.40 10.22
C LYS A 58 5.71 -2.51 11.18
N HIS A 59 5.90 -2.20 12.46
CA HIS A 59 6.20 -3.19 13.49
C HIS A 59 5.07 -4.21 13.62
N GLY A 60 3.82 -3.76 13.66
CA GLY A 60 2.66 -4.64 13.70
C GLY A 60 2.58 -5.60 12.51
N LEU A 61 2.84 -5.11 11.29
CA LEU A 61 2.90 -5.95 10.09
C LEU A 61 3.98 -7.03 10.19
N VAL A 62 5.20 -6.64 10.59
CA VAL A 62 6.33 -7.59 10.68
C VAL A 62 6.06 -8.64 11.76
N VAL A 63 5.64 -8.21 12.95
CA VAL A 63 5.32 -9.12 14.06
C VAL A 63 4.19 -10.08 13.67
N ALA A 64 3.10 -9.58 13.08
CA ALA A 64 1.99 -10.42 12.66
C ALA A 64 2.40 -11.47 11.62
N VAL A 65 3.29 -11.12 10.68
CA VAL A 65 3.83 -12.08 9.70
C VAL A 65 4.73 -13.12 10.36
N LEU A 66 5.61 -12.70 11.28
CA LEU A 66 6.55 -13.59 11.99
C LEU A 66 5.85 -14.57 12.93
N VAL A 67 4.86 -14.11 13.67
CA VAL A 67 4.06 -14.93 14.60
C VAL A 67 3.00 -15.76 13.85
N HIS A 68 2.86 -15.55 12.53
CA HIS A 68 1.83 -16.15 11.70
C HIS A 68 0.39 -15.88 12.20
N GLU A 69 0.20 -14.74 12.88
CA GLU A 69 -1.09 -14.31 13.39
C GLU A 69 -1.91 -13.60 12.28
N ASN A 70 -2.59 -14.41 11.47
CA ASN A 70 -3.35 -13.92 10.33
C ASN A 70 -4.57 -13.07 10.74
N ARG A 71 -5.34 -13.53 11.73
CA ARG A 71 -6.46 -12.79 12.32
C ARG A 71 -6.33 -12.78 13.85
N PRO A 72 -6.60 -11.63 14.51
CA PRO A 72 -7.00 -10.34 13.92
C PRO A 72 -5.82 -9.45 13.46
N ALA A 73 -4.59 -9.74 13.89
CA ALA A 73 -3.45 -8.81 13.75
C ALA A 73 -3.12 -8.43 12.30
N LEU A 74 -2.72 -9.39 11.46
CA LEU A 74 -2.22 -9.09 10.10
C LEU A 74 -3.25 -8.33 9.26
N ARG A 75 -4.51 -8.79 9.26
CA ARG A 75 -5.62 -8.11 8.56
C ARG A 75 -5.78 -6.66 9.02
N ASN A 76 -5.74 -6.42 10.33
CA ASN A 76 -5.94 -5.09 10.89
C ASN A 76 -4.79 -4.15 10.54
N TYR A 77 -3.54 -4.63 10.57
CA TYR A 77 -2.38 -3.83 10.19
C TYR A 77 -2.33 -3.56 8.67
N ILE A 78 -2.75 -4.50 7.81
CA ILE A 78 -2.91 -4.25 6.37
C ILE A 78 -3.98 -3.18 6.13
N HIS A 79 -5.10 -3.25 6.85
CA HIS A 79 -6.15 -2.25 6.76
C HIS A 79 -5.68 -0.87 7.27
N ALA A 80 -4.95 -0.83 8.38
CA ALA A 80 -4.37 0.39 8.94
C ALA A 80 -3.36 1.02 7.97
N LEU A 81 -2.51 0.22 7.32
CA LEU A 81 -1.58 0.68 6.29
C LEU A 81 -2.34 1.33 5.12
N LYS A 82 -3.38 0.66 4.62
CA LYS A 82 -4.21 1.20 3.54
C LYS A 82 -4.83 2.54 3.95
N LYS A 83 -5.42 2.62 5.14
CA LYS A 83 -6.04 3.85 5.66
C LYS A 83 -5.03 4.97 5.82
N PHE A 84 -3.83 4.66 6.31
CA PHE A 84 -2.73 5.61 6.45
C PHE A 84 -2.31 6.19 5.08
N VAL A 85 -2.14 5.34 4.07
CA VAL A 85 -1.78 5.75 2.72
C VAL A 85 -2.90 6.56 2.05
N ASP A 86 -4.16 6.17 2.24
CA ASP A 86 -5.30 6.89 1.69
C ASP A 86 -5.47 8.28 2.36
N ALA A 87 -5.15 8.42 3.66
CA ALA A 87 -5.32 9.67 4.41
C ALA A 87 -4.15 10.65 4.28
N HIS A 88 -2.90 10.16 4.31
CA HIS A 88 -1.70 11.01 4.40
C HIS A 88 -0.81 10.94 3.15
N GLY A 89 -1.12 10.03 2.23
CA GLY A 89 -0.28 9.72 1.08
C GLY A 89 0.96 8.90 1.47
N PHE A 90 2.00 9.00 0.65
CA PHE A 90 3.22 8.20 0.78
C PHE A 90 4.29 9.02 1.48
N ARG A 91 4.26 9.00 2.82
CA ARG A 91 5.20 9.72 3.68
C ARG A 91 6.38 8.84 4.14
N PHE A 92 6.89 8.00 3.25
CA PHE A 92 8.04 7.12 3.50
C PHE A 92 8.97 7.12 2.28
N PRO A 93 10.26 6.78 2.48
CA PRO A 93 11.23 6.78 1.41
C PRO A 93 10.97 5.65 0.40
N LYS A 94 11.58 5.82 -0.77
CA LYS A 94 11.48 4.92 -1.92
C LYS A 94 11.73 3.44 -1.57
N ASN A 95 12.76 3.17 -0.76
CA ASN A 95 13.16 1.80 -0.38
C ASN A 95 12.12 1.10 0.51
N GLU A 96 11.50 1.83 1.44
CA GLU A 96 10.46 1.30 2.31
C GLU A 96 9.21 0.93 1.52
N HIS A 97 8.86 1.71 0.49
CA HIS A 97 7.77 1.38 -0.42
C HIS A 97 8.01 0.03 -1.11
N ILE A 98 9.21 -0.20 -1.65
CA ILE A 98 9.57 -1.46 -2.32
C ILE A 98 9.41 -2.64 -1.36
N ARG A 99 9.90 -2.49 -0.12
CA ARG A 99 9.79 -3.52 0.93
C ARG A 99 8.33 -3.83 1.24
N LEU A 100 7.47 -2.81 1.36
CA LEU A 100 6.03 -2.99 1.57
C LEU A 100 5.36 -3.72 0.40
N ILE A 101 5.70 -3.38 -0.86
CA ILE A 101 5.14 -4.11 -2.02
C ILE A 101 5.56 -5.58 -1.98
N LYS A 102 6.85 -5.86 -1.74
CA LYS A 102 7.36 -7.24 -1.62
C LYS A 102 6.65 -8.01 -0.51
N LEU A 103 6.49 -7.39 0.67
CA LEU A 103 5.81 -8.01 1.80
C LEU A 103 4.35 -8.34 1.46
N MET A 104 3.60 -7.39 0.90
CA MET A 104 2.20 -7.62 0.54
C MET A 104 2.06 -8.66 -0.58
N TYR A 105 3.00 -8.72 -1.52
CA TYR A 105 3.07 -9.76 -2.54
C TYR A 105 3.24 -11.15 -1.92
N LEU A 106 4.19 -11.28 -0.99
CA LEU A 106 4.44 -12.55 -0.29
C LEU A 106 3.22 -12.98 0.53
N VAL A 107 2.57 -12.05 1.23
CA VAL A 107 1.34 -12.32 1.98
C VAL A 107 0.20 -12.78 1.04
N MET A 108 0.07 -12.18 -0.14
CA MET A 108 -0.95 -12.55 -1.12
C MET A 108 -0.72 -13.95 -1.72
N VAL A 109 0.54 -14.31 -1.97
CA VAL A 109 0.94 -15.54 -2.67
C VAL A 109 1.10 -16.74 -1.74
N LYS A 110 1.30 -16.52 -0.43
CA LYS A 110 1.52 -17.58 0.54
C LYS A 110 0.37 -18.61 0.49
N LYS A 111 0.74 -19.89 0.39
CA LYS A 111 -0.21 -21.02 0.41
C LYS A 111 -0.91 -21.10 1.77
N ASP A 112 -2.12 -21.66 1.78
CA ASP A 112 -2.95 -21.87 2.98
C ASP A 112 -3.20 -20.58 3.79
N GLN A 113 -3.32 -19.45 3.09
CA GLN A 113 -3.73 -18.19 3.68
C GLN A 113 -5.25 -18.06 3.69
N TRP A 114 -5.76 -17.41 4.73
CA TRP A 114 -7.16 -17.03 4.80
C TRP A 114 -7.52 -16.14 3.61
N HIS A 115 -8.59 -16.49 2.89
CA HIS A 115 -9.10 -15.77 1.72
C HIS A 115 -9.21 -14.26 1.96
N ASP A 116 -9.66 -13.86 3.15
CA ASP A 116 -9.76 -12.45 3.52
C ASP A 116 -8.41 -11.75 3.50
N VAL A 117 -7.38 -12.35 4.13
CA VAL A 117 -6.04 -11.75 4.19
C VAL A 117 -5.50 -11.58 2.77
N VAL A 118 -5.72 -12.55 1.89
CA VAL A 118 -5.36 -12.46 0.46
C VAL A 118 -6.08 -11.29 -0.21
N HIS A 119 -7.38 -11.11 0.02
CA HIS A 119 -8.15 -10.00 -0.54
C HIS A 119 -7.72 -8.62 0.00
N TYR A 120 -7.43 -8.52 1.29
CA TYR A 120 -6.91 -7.29 1.89
C TYR A 120 -5.51 -6.96 1.37
N ALA A 121 -4.64 -7.95 1.25
CA ALA A 121 -3.31 -7.80 0.66
C ALA A 121 -3.40 -7.38 -0.82
N ALA A 122 -4.28 -7.99 -1.62
CA ALA A 122 -4.51 -7.62 -3.01
C ALA A 122 -4.98 -6.16 -3.15
N LYS A 123 -5.92 -5.72 -2.31
CA LYS A 123 -6.39 -4.31 -2.29
C LYS A 123 -5.29 -3.34 -1.83
N ALA A 124 -4.47 -3.74 -0.86
CA ALA A 124 -3.33 -2.94 -0.41
C ALA A 124 -2.26 -2.82 -1.53
N LEU A 125 -1.91 -3.93 -2.17
CA LEU A 125 -1.04 -3.97 -3.35
C LEU A 125 -1.54 -3.08 -4.47
N GLU A 126 -2.83 -3.18 -4.80
CA GLU A 126 -3.46 -2.34 -5.80
C GLU A 126 -3.15 -0.86 -5.51
N LYS A 127 -3.38 -0.41 -4.28
CA LYS A 127 -3.18 0.99 -3.85
C LYS A 127 -1.71 1.39 -3.87
N LEU A 128 -0.83 0.55 -3.33
CA LEU A 128 0.62 0.78 -3.32
C LEU A 128 1.18 0.89 -4.75
N ILE A 129 0.68 0.09 -5.70
CA ILE A 129 1.15 0.08 -7.09
C ILE A 129 0.51 1.21 -7.93
N LYS A 130 -0.75 1.59 -7.67
CA LYS A 130 -1.48 2.61 -8.47
C LYS A 130 -0.68 3.89 -8.66
N ILE A 131 -0.07 4.36 -7.59
CA ILE A 131 0.57 5.67 -7.50
C ILE A 131 2.05 5.56 -7.89
N PHE A 132 2.66 4.41 -7.64
CA PHE A 132 4.01 4.02 -8.07
C PHE A 132 4.14 3.96 -9.60
N SER A 133 3.09 3.46 -10.26
CA SER A 133 2.99 3.29 -11.73
C SER A 133 3.06 4.61 -12.52
N LYS A 134 2.71 5.77 -11.93
CA LYS A 134 2.67 7.00 -12.73
C LYS A 134 4.03 7.65 -12.98
N CYS A 135 5.06 7.49 -12.13
CA CYS A 135 6.29 8.28 -12.32
C CYS A 135 7.63 7.72 -11.80
N TYR A 136 7.72 6.60 -11.06
CA TYR A 136 8.93 6.39 -10.22
C TYR A 136 9.74 5.10 -10.45
N PHE A 137 9.20 4.11 -11.15
CA PHE A 137 9.79 2.77 -11.16
C PHE A 137 9.44 1.88 -12.34
N THR A 138 10.47 1.17 -12.80
CA THR A 138 10.47 0.17 -13.87
C THR A 138 10.98 -1.17 -13.29
N HIS A 139 10.82 -2.28 -14.02
CA HIS A 139 11.22 -3.64 -13.64
C HIS A 139 12.67 -3.76 -13.09
N GLU A 140 13.55 -2.83 -13.46
CA GLU A 140 14.93 -2.72 -12.97
C GLU A 140 15.04 -2.59 -11.44
N ASN A 141 14.04 -2.00 -10.78
CA ASN A 141 14.10 -1.76 -9.34
C ASN A 141 13.36 -2.81 -8.50
N LEU A 142 12.43 -3.53 -9.13
CA LEU A 142 11.59 -4.54 -8.47
C LEU A 142 11.21 -5.61 -9.48
N VAL A 143 11.80 -6.79 -9.31
CA VAL A 143 11.44 -8.01 -10.02
C VAL A 143 10.53 -8.83 -9.10
N LEU A 144 9.36 -9.21 -9.62
CA LEU A 144 8.43 -10.12 -8.96
C LEU A 144 8.18 -11.34 -9.86
N GLU A 145 7.99 -12.50 -9.25
CA GLU A 145 7.66 -13.73 -9.96
C GLU A 145 6.19 -13.73 -10.37
N TRP A 146 5.92 -14.07 -11.62
CA TRP A 146 4.56 -14.06 -12.16
C TRP A 146 3.81 -15.37 -11.91
N GLU A 147 4.53 -16.48 -11.82
CA GLU A 147 3.97 -17.84 -11.70
C GLU A 147 3.07 -18.01 -10.47
N PRO A 148 3.47 -17.60 -9.25
CA PRO A 148 2.62 -17.80 -8.07
C PRO A 148 1.33 -16.98 -8.11
N VAL A 149 1.37 -15.80 -8.73
CA VAL A 149 0.19 -14.93 -8.91
C VAL A 149 -0.75 -15.53 -9.96
N TYR A 150 -0.19 -16.12 -11.01
CA TYR A 150 -0.97 -16.81 -12.03
C TYR A 150 -1.68 -18.04 -11.44
N ASP A 151 -1.00 -18.84 -10.65
CA ASP A 151 -1.58 -20.03 -10.02
C ASP A 151 -2.69 -19.65 -9.03
N LEU A 152 -2.50 -18.57 -8.25
CA LEU A 152 -3.54 -18.03 -7.36
C LEU A 152 -4.77 -17.57 -8.16
N TYR A 153 -4.57 -16.77 -9.21
CA TYR A 153 -5.67 -16.26 -10.03
C TYR A 153 -6.41 -17.39 -10.76
N TYR A 154 -5.69 -18.37 -11.29
CA TYR A 154 -6.26 -19.53 -11.95
C TYR A 154 -7.04 -20.40 -10.96
N GLY A 155 -6.48 -20.66 -9.76
CA GLY A 155 -7.16 -21.41 -8.72
C GLY A 155 -8.48 -20.76 -8.30
N ALA A 156 -8.51 -19.44 -8.17
CA ALA A 156 -9.70 -18.66 -7.89
C ALA A 156 -10.71 -18.64 -9.05
N ALA A 157 -10.26 -18.51 -10.30
CA ALA A 157 -11.15 -18.37 -11.46
C ALA A 157 -11.81 -19.69 -11.89
N TYR A 158 -11.13 -20.82 -11.70
CA TYR A 158 -11.62 -22.16 -12.09
C TYR A 158 -12.17 -22.97 -10.90
N GLY A 159 -12.52 -22.29 -9.80
CA GLY A 159 -13.21 -22.91 -8.65
C GLY A 159 -12.37 -23.89 -7.83
N LYS A 160 -11.05 -23.97 -8.04
CA LYS A 160 -10.17 -24.79 -7.18
C LYS A 160 -9.99 -24.18 -5.78
N LEU A 161 -10.25 -22.88 -5.65
CA LEU A 161 -10.23 -22.12 -4.40
C LEU A 161 -11.59 -21.42 -4.25
N GLU A 162 -12.59 -22.14 -3.72
CA GLU A 162 -13.97 -21.65 -3.60
C GLU A 162 -14.08 -20.35 -2.78
N ASP A 163 -13.23 -20.19 -1.77
CA ASP A 163 -13.26 -19.04 -0.87
C ASP A 163 -12.60 -17.77 -1.44
N VAL A 164 -11.84 -17.88 -2.53
CA VAL A 164 -11.03 -16.78 -3.07
C VAL A 164 -11.70 -16.21 -4.31
N ASP A 165 -12.28 -15.02 -4.18
CA ASP A 165 -12.87 -14.29 -5.30
C ASP A 165 -11.81 -13.76 -6.29
N ALA A 166 -11.83 -14.30 -7.51
CA ALA A 166 -10.96 -13.88 -8.62
C ALA A 166 -11.16 -12.41 -9.00
N GLY A 167 -12.38 -11.87 -8.90
CA GLY A 167 -12.70 -10.47 -9.21
C GLY A 167 -11.95 -9.50 -8.30
N ARG A 168 -11.78 -9.85 -7.02
CA ARG A 168 -11.03 -9.05 -6.04
C ARG A 168 -9.53 -9.03 -6.24
N ILE A 169 -8.97 -10.06 -6.87
CA ILE A 169 -7.52 -10.19 -7.09
C ILE A 169 -7.12 -9.72 -8.49
N ARG A 170 -8.03 -9.79 -9.47
CA ARG A 170 -7.80 -9.44 -10.87
C ARG A 170 -7.09 -8.09 -11.06
N THR A 171 -7.52 -7.04 -10.37
CA THR A 171 -6.93 -5.71 -10.51
C THR A 171 -5.50 -5.65 -9.99
N ALA A 172 -5.20 -6.36 -8.89
CA ALA A 172 -3.84 -6.46 -8.36
C ALA A 172 -2.94 -7.24 -9.33
N THR A 173 -3.40 -8.40 -9.81
CA THR A 173 -2.70 -9.22 -10.81
C THR A 173 -2.36 -8.44 -12.07
N PHE A 174 -3.33 -7.69 -12.61
CA PHE A 174 -3.10 -6.87 -13.80
C PHE A 174 -2.06 -5.77 -13.57
N ARG A 175 -1.96 -5.21 -12.37
CA ARG A 175 -0.96 -4.19 -12.05
C ARG A 175 0.43 -4.77 -11.82
N LEU A 176 0.51 -6.00 -11.33
CA LEU A 176 1.77 -6.72 -11.12
C LEU A 176 2.51 -7.03 -12.43
N LYS A 177 1.78 -7.14 -13.55
CA LYS A 177 2.36 -7.39 -14.88
C LYS A 177 3.52 -6.48 -15.27
N ARG A 178 3.53 -5.25 -14.75
CA ARG A 178 4.55 -4.23 -15.04
C ARG A 178 5.92 -4.54 -14.41
N PHE A 179 5.95 -5.39 -13.38
CA PHE A 179 7.17 -5.76 -12.66
C PHE A 179 7.77 -7.08 -13.16
N TYR A 180 7.14 -7.72 -14.15
CA TYR A 180 7.66 -8.94 -14.75
C TYR A 180 8.75 -8.60 -15.75
N LYS A 181 9.76 -9.47 -15.85
CA LYS A 181 10.83 -9.30 -16.82
C LYS A 181 10.28 -9.51 -18.24
N PRO A 182 10.59 -8.63 -19.20
CA PRO A 182 10.20 -8.82 -20.59
C PRO A 182 10.65 -10.16 -21.18
N THR A 183 11.80 -10.68 -20.73
CA THR A 183 12.38 -11.97 -21.12
C THR A 183 11.52 -13.18 -20.72
N GLU A 184 10.61 -13.02 -19.77
CA GLU A 184 9.71 -14.10 -19.31
C GLU A 184 8.37 -14.11 -20.05
N SER A 185 8.12 -13.11 -20.92
CA SER A 185 6.90 -13.07 -21.74
C SER A 185 6.66 -14.37 -22.53
N PRO A 186 7.67 -14.99 -23.19
CA PRO A 186 7.48 -16.25 -23.90
C PRO A 186 6.99 -17.38 -22.98
N LYS A 187 7.56 -17.50 -21.77
CA LYS A 187 7.17 -18.51 -20.77
C LYS A 187 5.72 -18.32 -20.31
N ILE A 188 5.28 -17.06 -20.18
CA ILE A 188 3.88 -16.74 -19.86
C ILE A 188 2.97 -17.23 -21.00
N TRP A 189 3.33 -16.95 -22.26
CA TRP A 189 2.58 -17.42 -23.42
C TRP A 189 2.55 -18.94 -23.53
N ASP A 190 3.66 -19.63 -23.28
CA ASP A 190 3.73 -21.11 -23.26
C ASP A 190 2.77 -21.72 -22.25
N ARG A 191 2.60 -21.11 -21.08
CA ARG A 191 1.70 -21.63 -20.03
C ARG A 191 0.23 -21.33 -20.32
N VAL A 192 -0.07 -20.20 -20.99
CA VAL A 192 -1.44 -19.77 -21.31
C VAL A 192 -1.98 -20.46 -22.58
N ARG A 193 -1.15 -20.63 -23.61
CA ARG A 193 -1.51 -21.18 -24.93
C ARG A 193 -2.26 -22.53 -24.90
N PRO A 194 -1.74 -23.60 -24.28
CA PRO A 194 -2.40 -24.90 -24.29
C PRO A 194 -3.74 -24.90 -23.52
N ARG A 195 -4.02 -23.87 -22.71
CA ARG A 195 -5.22 -23.79 -21.87
C ARG A 195 -6.37 -23.00 -22.51
N GLN A 196 -6.09 -22.18 -23.53
CA GLN A 196 -7.14 -21.55 -24.34
C GLN A 196 -7.82 -22.54 -25.28
N ALA A 197 -7.12 -23.58 -25.73
CA ALA A 197 -7.67 -24.65 -26.55
C ALA A 197 -8.75 -25.48 -25.82
N ASN A 198 -8.66 -25.61 -24.49
CA ASN A 198 -9.62 -26.37 -23.68
C ASN A 198 -10.83 -25.54 -23.19
N CYS A 199 -10.93 -24.25 -23.56
CA CYS A 199 -12.10 -23.41 -23.22
C CYS A 199 -13.06 -23.25 -24.41
N PHE A 200 -12.83 -23.95 -25.52
CA PHE A 200 -13.63 -23.92 -26.75
C PHE A 200 -14.29 -25.27 -27.09
N PHE A 201 -14.35 -26.21 -26.14
CA PHE A 201 -15.12 -27.44 -26.26
C PHE A 201 -16.10 -27.57 -25.10
#